data_AF-G9NRV5-F1
#
_entry.id   AF-G9NRV5-F1
#
_cell.length_a   1.000
_cell.length_b   1.000
_cell.length_c   1.000
_cell.angle_alpha   90.00
_cell.angle_beta   90.00
_cell.angle_gamma   90.00
#
_symmetry.space_group_name_H-M   'P 1'
#
loop_
_entity.id
_entity.type
_entity.pdbx_description
1 polymer ?
#
loop_
_entity_poly.entity_id
_entity_poly.type
_entity_poly.pdbx_seq_one_letter_code
_entity_poly.pdbx_strand_id
1 'polypeptide(L)'
;MKNVFTGGLLLPALASAACISSGDQNTINSAFQSGGQNAVVQLCPNALIQITDIVKFTADGQELSTQGYPTDSSRATIQVAVGSGASTLISARDLNNIRIKNIQLEGNRQNAGFLSGGDANIIVGGVTSGGQVISNVASRNPRSWSCLHVIGSGQDNNPCRNVTLTNNDIGPCGQSGTDPASGDGLWADGISLDCTASLVQGNTITGSTDGGIVVFGSPGSTVTGNTVKSSSQYLGFGAINLVDDEYDGSYAGVTVTNNNIIGDKLFNIGIGVGANVWSFNDPSALSGPVTITGNTISGQVSFPIAVNGWTNGITVTGNTVSGVTSPKSSFADASQCSQAIQSVFNSNANLIYYPAGISGSQNLQSGFVATPGNATNFLCSSLPLPNSVTFQPGQLTVVSDSGPFATLHNVIAQYQGDNNLVVLQAGSPVWASGHTLPNGGNCGSPSGCQLKFGSDGNFASFFNGVQQWSTNTSGSGKSLVVLNQAPWIQVKDGSGNVIWDTTKNQ
;
A
#
# COMPACT_ATOMS: atom_id res chain seq x y z
N MET A 1 -24.53 -14.26 82.08
CA MET A 1 -24.77 -14.95 80.79
C MET A 1 -24.79 -13.89 79.71
N LYS A 2 -23.73 -13.80 78.90
CA LYS A 2 -23.53 -12.75 77.89
C LYS A 2 -23.95 -13.29 76.52
N ASN A 3 -24.91 -12.61 75.88
CA ASN A 3 -25.29 -12.83 74.50
C ASN A 3 -24.17 -12.36 73.55
N VAL A 4 -23.80 -13.23 72.61
CA VAL A 4 -22.90 -12.90 71.49
C VAL A 4 -23.77 -12.76 70.24
N PHE A 5 -23.84 -11.55 69.70
CA PHE A 5 -24.39 -11.27 68.38
C PHE A 5 -23.32 -11.58 67.33
N THR A 6 -23.56 -12.55 66.46
CA THR A 6 -22.80 -12.76 65.22
C THR A 6 -23.47 -11.97 64.09
N GLY A 7 -22.95 -10.78 63.80
CA GLY A 7 -23.27 -10.03 62.59
C GLY A 7 -22.38 -10.50 61.44
N GLY A 8 -22.97 -11.19 60.47
CA GLY A 8 -22.29 -11.52 59.21
C GLY A 8 -22.27 -10.29 58.29
N LEU A 9 -21.08 -9.81 57.94
CA LEU A 9 -20.91 -8.89 56.82
C LEU A 9 -21.18 -9.64 55.50
N LEU A 10 -22.29 -9.31 54.85
CA LEU A 10 -22.51 -9.61 53.43
C LEU A 10 -21.64 -8.64 52.61
N LEU A 11 -20.53 -9.13 52.07
CA LEU A 11 -19.82 -8.46 50.98
C LEU A 11 -20.71 -8.52 49.74
N PRO A 12 -21.02 -7.39 49.08
CA PRO A 12 -21.75 -7.42 47.82
C PRO A 12 -20.88 -8.13 46.78
N ALA A 13 -21.35 -9.26 46.27
CA ALA A 13 -20.80 -9.86 45.07
C ALA A 13 -21.00 -8.84 43.94
N LEU A 14 -19.91 -8.23 43.48
CA LEU A 14 -19.91 -7.48 42.22
C LEU A 14 -20.24 -8.48 41.12
N ALA A 15 -21.50 -8.48 40.67
CA ALA A 15 -21.90 -9.22 39.49
C ALA A 15 -21.08 -8.68 38.32
N SER A 16 -20.13 -9.47 37.82
CA SER A 16 -19.47 -9.20 36.55
C SER A 16 -20.59 -9.07 35.52
N ALA A 17 -20.71 -7.90 34.90
CA ALA A 17 -21.66 -7.72 33.81
C ALA A 17 -21.38 -8.80 32.76
N ALA A 18 -22.42 -9.54 32.38
CA ALA A 18 -22.30 -10.56 31.34
C ALA A 18 -21.76 -9.91 30.05
N CYS A 19 -20.91 -10.63 29.34
CA CYS A 19 -20.40 -10.18 28.05
C CYS A 19 -21.55 -9.99 27.03
N ILE A 20 -21.34 -9.13 26.05
CA ILE A 20 -22.28 -8.87 24.96
C ILE A 20 -22.14 -9.98 23.91
N SER A 21 -23.16 -10.82 23.75
CA SER A 21 -23.17 -11.94 22.79
C SER A 21 -23.86 -11.62 21.46
N SER A 22 -24.67 -10.56 21.41
CA SER A 22 -25.46 -10.16 20.25
C SER A 22 -25.80 -8.68 20.30
N GLY A 23 -26.18 -8.10 19.16
CA GLY A 23 -26.56 -6.70 19.03
C GLY A 23 -25.79 -6.05 17.87
N ASP A 24 -25.61 -4.75 18.00
CA ASP A 24 -24.98 -3.87 17.03
C ASP A 24 -24.07 -2.84 17.74
N GLN A 25 -23.62 -1.81 17.01
CA GLN A 25 -22.85 -0.72 17.61
C GLN A 25 -23.61 0.04 18.71
N ASN A 26 -24.94 0.16 18.63
CA ASN A 26 -25.73 0.87 19.64
C ASN A 26 -25.66 0.16 20.98
N THR A 27 -25.69 -1.17 20.95
CA THR A 27 -25.57 -2.03 22.14
C THR A 27 -24.24 -1.77 22.87
N ILE A 28 -23.13 -1.72 22.11
CA ILE A 28 -21.79 -1.43 22.66
C ILE A 28 -21.69 0.03 23.13
N ASN A 29 -22.17 0.98 22.33
CA ASN A 29 -22.14 2.41 22.65
C ASN A 29 -22.94 2.73 23.91
N SER A 30 -24.11 2.12 24.10
CA SER A 30 -24.90 2.26 25.33
C SER A 30 -24.17 1.71 26.55
N ALA A 31 -23.42 0.61 26.40
CA ALA A 31 -22.60 0.06 27.47
C ALA A 31 -21.46 1.02 27.87
N PHE A 32 -20.78 1.63 26.89
CA PHE A 32 -19.76 2.65 27.16
C PHE A 32 -20.34 3.90 27.83
N GLN A 33 -21.46 4.43 27.31
CA GLN A 33 -22.11 5.60 27.88
C GLN A 33 -22.56 5.36 29.32
N SER A 34 -23.13 4.18 29.60
CA SER A 34 -23.63 3.83 30.92
C SER A 34 -22.50 3.54 31.92
N GLY A 35 -21.42 2.91 31.46
CA GLY A 35 -20.27 2.60 32.31
C GLY A 35 -19.37 3.80 32.59
N GLY A 36 -19.31 4.78 31.67
CA GLY A 36 -18.51 5.99 31.82
C GLY A 36 -17.00 5.72 31.81
N GLN A 37 -16.26 6.55 32.56
CA GLN A 37 -14.80 6.48 32.65
C GLN A 37 -14.35 5.12 33.19
N ASN A 38 -13.29 4.55 32.60
CA ASN A 38 -12.73 3.24 32.96
C ASN A 38 -13.69 2.05 32.78
N ALA A 39 -14.80 2.21 32.06
CA ALA A 39 -15.70 1.09 31.77
C ALA A 39 -15.01 0.02 30.93
N VAL A 40 -15.19 -1.24 31.32
CA VAL A 40 -14.75 -2.40 30.54
C VAL A 40 -15.98 -3.03 29.89
N VAL A 41 -16.09 -2.90 28.57
CA VAL A 41 -17.15 -3.53 27.78
C VAL A 41 -16.57 -4.78 27.13
N GLN A 42 -17.11 -5.94 27.50
CA GLN A 42 -16.64 -7.22 26.98
C GLN A 42 -17.65 -7.83 26.02
N LEU A 43 -17.16 -8.30 24.88
CA LEU A 43 -17.90 -9.14 23.94
C LEU A 43 -17.69 -10.62 24.28
N CYS A 44 -18.69 -11.46 24.05
CA CYS A 44 -18.54 -12.89 24.32
C CYS A 44 -17.63 -13.56 23.27
N PRO A 45 -16.86 -14.60 23.62
CA PRO A 45 -16.09 -15.37 22.65
C PRO A 45 -16.96 -15.88 21.51
N ASN A 46 -16.45 -15.81 20.29
CA ASN A 46 -17.13 -16.16 19.03
C ASN A 46 -18.37 -15.31 18.69
N ALA A 47 -18.67 -14.23 19.44
CA ALA A 47 -19.75 -13.33 19.07
C ALA A 47 -19.43 -12.66 17.73
N LEU A 48 -20.42 -12.57 16.84
CA LEU A 48 -20.37 -11.75 15.63
C LEU A 48 -21.33 -10.58 15.81
N ILE A 49 -20.79 -9.38 15.90
CA ILE A 49 -21.55 -8.13 16.02
C ILE A 49 -21.48 -7.43 14.67
N GLN A 50 -22.58 -7.45 13.93
CA GLN A 50 -22.70 -6.70 12.68
C GLN A 50 -23.05 -5.25 12.99
N ILE A 51 -22.33 -4.32 12.37
CA ILE A 51 -22.51 -2.89 12.58
C ILE A 51 -22.89 -2.20 11.27
N THR A 52 -23.73 -1.19 11.38
CA THR A 52 -24.05 -0.28 10.28
C THR A 52 -23.48 1.13 10.48
N ASP A 53 -22.90 1.38 11.67
CA ASP A 53 -22.31 2.63 12.12
C ASP A 53 -21.22 2.34 13.17
N ILE A 54 -20.55 3.37 13.69
CA ILE A 54 -19.30 3.28 14.45
C ILE A 54 -19.53 2.87 15.91
N VAL A 55 -18.65 2.00 16.45
CA VAL A 55 -18.46 1.84 17.90
C VAL A 55 -17.62 2.99 18.44
N LYS A 56 -18.24 3.86 19.23
CA LYS A 56 -17.65 5.10 19.73
C LYS A 56 -17.39 5.00 21.23
N PHE A 57 -16.12 5.10 21.59
CA PHE A 57 -15.72 5.31 22.98
C PHE A 57 -16.15 6.71 23.44
N THR A 58 -16.50 6.86 24.71
CA THR A 58 -17.14 8.07 25.24
C THR A 58 -16.42 8.68 26.43
N ALA A 59 -15.47 7.98 27.04
CA ALA A 59 -14.73 8.47 28.20
C ALA A 59 -13.34 7.83 28.30
N ASP A 60 -12.43 8.52 29.00
CA ASP A 60 -11.08 8.03 29.25
C ASP A 60 -11.05 6.68 29.96
N GLY A 61 -9.99 5.91 29.71
CA GLY A 61 -9.72 4.66 30.40
C GLY A 61 -10.59 3.47 29.98
N GLN A 62 -11.56 3.70 29.10
CA GLN A 62 -12.48 2.66 28.62
C GLN A 62 -11.75 1.55 27.86
N GLU A 63 -12.29 0.33 27.98
CA GLU A 63 -11.79 -0.87 27.31
C GLU A 63 -12.89 -1.56 26.50
N LEU A 64 -12.59 -1.91 25.24
CA LEU A 64 -13.31 -2.92 24.48
C LEU A 64 -12.47 -4.19 24.38
N SER A 65 -13.01 -5.32 24.82
CA SER A 65 -12.31 -6.60 24.72
C SER A 65 -13.23 -7.79 24.49
N THR A 66 -12.66 -8.94 24.10
CA THR A 66 -13.37 -10.22 24.23
C THR A 66 -13.19 -10.74 25.66
N GLN A 67 -14.27 -11.22 26.28
CA GLN A 67 -14.22 -11.85 27.59
C GLN A 67 -13.20 -13.00 27.61
N GLY A 68 -12.34 -13.02 28.63
CA GLY A 68 -11.27 -14.02 28.77
C GLY A 68 -10.01 -13.73 27.93
N TYR A 69 -10.00 -12.66 27.12
CA TYR A 69 -8.85 -12.23 26.33
C TYR A 69 -8.22 -13.34 25.45
N PRO A 70 -9.00 -14.08 24.65
CA PRO A 70 -8.43 -15.08 23.73
C PRO A 70 -7.50 -14.41 22.71
N THR A 71 -6.45 -15.11 22.31
CA THR A 71 -5.51 -14.67 21.25
C THR A 71 -5.71 -15.42 19.93
N ASP A 72 -6.59 -16.42 19.91
CA ASP A 72 -6.92 -17.24 18.75
C ASP A 72 -8.16 -16.71 18.00
N SER A 73 -8.78 -17.56 17.17
CA SER A 73 -9.98 -17.23 16.40
C SER A 73 -11.26 -17.13 17.22
N SER A 74 -11.23 -17.46 18.52
CA SER A 74 -12.40 -17.33 19.41
C SER A 74 -12.65 -15.90 19.90
N ARG A 75 -11.78 -14.95 19.54
CA ARG A 75 -12.04 -13.51 19.70
C ARG A 75 -13.37 -13.13 19.07
N ALA A 76 -14.14 -12.28 19.74
CA ALA A 76 -15.34 -11.69 19.16
C ALA A 76 -15.00 -10.88 17.89
N THR A 77 -15.90 -10.89 16.92
CA THR A 77 -15.76 -10.20 15.65
C THR A 77 -16.76 -9.05 15.55
N ILE A 78 -16.29 -7.86 15.22
CA ILE A 78 -17.12 -6.74 14.79
C ILE A 78 -16.95 -6.63 13.28
N GLN A 79 -18.05 -6.62 12.53
CA GLN A 79 -18.04 -6.64 11.08
C GLN A 79 -18.99 -5.61 10.49
N VAL A 80 -18.54 -4.89 9.46
CA VAL A 80 -19.41 -3.97 8.71
C VAL A 80 -20.47 -4.76 7.92
N ALA A 81 -21.74 -4.42 8.10
CA ALA A 81 -22.85 -5.03 7.37
C ALA A 81 -22.86 -4.63 5.89
N VAL A 82 -23.32 -5.54 5.02
CA VAL A 82 -23.48 -5.26 3.58
C VAL A 82 -24.51 -4.14 3.39
N GLY A 83 -24.21 -3.18 2.51
CA GLY A 83 -25.05 -2.00 2.28
C GLY A 83 -24.90 -0.89 3.32
N SER A 84 -24.05 -1.06 4.33
CA SER A 84 -23.73 0.01 5.29
C SER A 84 -22.88 1.13 4.66
N GLY A 85 -23.03 2.35 5.17
CA GLY A 85 -22.13 3.47 4.91
C GLY A 85 -20.92 3.57 5.84
N ALA A 86 -20.73 2.64 6.79
CA ALA A 86 -19.62 2.68 7.74
C ALA A 86 -18.32 2.19 7.09
N SER A 87 -17.25 2.97 7.21
CA SER A 87 -15.87 2.55 6.91
C SER A 87 -15.09 2.23 8.19
N THR A 88 -15.32 3.00 9.25
CA THR A 88 -14.72 2.82 10.57
C THR A 88 -15.55 1.91 11.45
N LEU A 89 -14.91 0.94 12.10
CA LEU A 89 -15.57 0.07 13.09
C LEU A 89 -15.45 0.66 14.49
N ILE A 90 -14.26 1.16 14.86
CA ILE A 90 -13.99 1.73 16.19
C ILE A 90 -13.38 3.11 16.07
N SER A 91 -13.94 4.07 16.82
CA SER A 91 -13.36 5.39 17.04
C SER A 91 -13.22 5.68 18.53
N ALA A 92 -11.99 6.05 18.92
CA ALA A 92 -11.65 6.53 20.26
C ALA A 92 -10.68 7.73 20.18
N ARG A 93 -10.98 8.68 19.28
CA ARG A 93 -10.26 9.95 19.17
C ARG A 93 -10.44 10.80 20.43
N ASP A 94 -9.40 11.56 20.76
CA ASP A 94 -9.38 12.58 21.82
C ASP A 94 -9.68 12.05 23.23
N LEU A 95 -9.37 10.77 23.47
CA LEU A 95 -9.56 10.10 24.74
C LEU A 95 -8.27 9.45 25.23
N ASN A 96 -7.98 9.57 26.52
CA ASN A 96 -6.78 9.02 27.15
C ASN A 96 -6.99 7.57 27.61
N ASN A 97 -5.90 6.81 27.71
CA ASN A 97 -5.88 5.49 28.37
C ASN A 97 -6.86 4.45 27.79
N ILE A 98 -7.23 4.59 26.52
CA ILE A 98 -8.15 3.68 25.83
C ILE A 98 -7.51 2.32 25.62
N ARG A 99 -8.30 1.25 25.72
CA ARG A 99 -7.84 -0.12 25.51
C ARG A 99 -8.72 -0.84 24.49
N ILE A 100 -8.12 -1.34 23.42
CA ILE A 100 -8.79 -2.19 22.44
C ILE A 100 -8.00 -3.49 22.41
N LYS A 101 -8.60 -4.58 22.89
CA LYS A 101 -7.85 -5.82 23.15
C LYS A 101 -8.56 -7.06 22.67
N ASN A 102 -7.83 -8.01 22.09
CA ASN A 102 -8.33 -9.36 21.89
C ASN A 102 -9.66 -9.42 21.13
N ILE A 103 -9.83 -8.62 20.08
CA ILE A 103 -11.02 -8.60 19.21
C ILE A 103 -10.62 -8.72 17.74
N GLN A 104 -11.56 -9.06 16.88
CA GLN A 104 -11.41 -9.10 15.43
C GLN A 104 -12.28 -8.03 14.79
N LEU A 105 -11.74 -7.31 13.83
CA LEU A 105 -12.40 -6.24 13.09
C LEU A 105 -12.35 -6.54 11.60
N GLU A 106 -13.52 -6.62 10.98
CA GLU A 106 -13.70 -6.97 9.58
C GLU A 106 -14.42 -5.84 8.87
N GLY A 107 -13.66 -5.04 8.10
CA GLY A 107 -14.25 -3.97 7.28
C GLY A 107 -15.15 -4.50 6.16
N ASN A 108 -15.04 -5.79 5.82
CA ASN A 108 -15.93 -6.48 4.90
C ASN A 108 -15.92 -5.89 3.49
N ARG A 109 -14.82 -5.27 3.05
CA ARG A 109 -14.69 -4.62 1.73
C ARG A 109 -15.09 -5.53 0.56
N GLN A 110 -14.79 -6.82 0.65
CA GLN A 110 -15.13 -7.83 -0.36
C GLN A 110 -16.65 -7.95 -0.62
N ASN A 111 -17.49 -7.67 0.39
CA ASN A 111 -18.94 -7.77 0.26
C ASN A 111 -19.65 -6.41 0.38
N ALA A 112 -19.11 -5.50 1.18
CA ALA A 112 -19.65 -4.15 1.42
C ALA A 112 -19.08 -3.10 0.46
N GLY A 113 -18.05 -3.45 -0.34
CA GLY A 113 -17.41 -2.55 -1.31
C GLY A 113 -16.44 -1.56 -0.69
N PHE A 114 -15.67 -0.90 -1.56
CA PHE A 114 -14.86 0.27 -1.21
C PHE A 114 -15.76 1.45 -0.87
N LEU A 115 -15.32 2.30 0.07
CA LEU A 115 -16.01 3.54 0.43
C LEU A 115 -15.05 4.71 0.23
N SER A 116 -15.22 5.42 -0.89
CA SER A 116 -14.50 6.66 -1.18
C SER A 116 -14.72 7.69 -0.06
N GLY A 117 -13.64 8.34 0.37
CA GLY A 117 -13.65 9.28 1.49
C GLY A 117 -13.88 8.66 2.86
N GLY A 118 -13.91 7.33 2.99
CA GLY A 118 -13.95 6.64 4.28
C GLY A 118 -12.64 6.75 5.05
N ASP A 119 -12.65 6.36 6.32
CA ASP A 119 -11.48 6.38 7.20
C ASP A 119 -11.04 4.94 7.55
N ALA A 120 -10.06 4.78 8.44
CA ALA A 120 -9.52 3.50 8.85
C ALA A 120 -10.53 2.64 9.64
N ASN A 121 -10.29 1.33 9.70
CA ASN A 121 -11.08 0.41 10.54
C ASN A 121 -11.07 0.82 12.03
N ILE A 122 -9.89 1.22 12.53
CA ILE A 122 -9.65 1.68 13.90
C ILE A 122 -9.06 3.08 13.83
N ILE A 123 -9.61 4.00 14.61
CA ILE A 123 -9.00 5.32 14.81
C ILE A 123 -8.86 5.62 16.30
N VAL A 124 -7.63 5.91 16.72
CA VAL A 124 -7.24 6.31 18.08
C VAL A 124 -6.24 7.46 18.00
N GLY A 125 -6.00 8.16 19.10
CA GLY A 125 -5.08 9.30 19.14
C GLY A 125 -5.82 10.63 19.15
N GLY A 126 -5.34 11.61 18.39
CA GLY A 126 -5.88 12.98 18.37
C GLY A 126 -5.32 13.84 19.48
N VAL A 127 -6.14 14.74 20.02
CA VAL A 127 -5.78 15.64 21.12
C VAL A 127 -5.82 14.86 22.45
N THR A 128 -4.76 14.12 22.72
CA THR A 128 -4.65 13.23 23.89
C THR A 128 -3.28 13.35 24.58
N SER A 129 -3.27 13.11 25.90
CA SER A 129 -2.05 12.93 26.70
C SER A 129 -1.44 11.53 26.59
N GLY A 130 -2.14 10.59 25.94
CA GLY A 130 -1.65 9.25 25.60
C GLY A 130 -2.23 8.10 26.41
N GLY A 131 -1.51 6.98 26.41
CA GLY A 131 -1.84 5.77 27.17
C GLY A 131 -2.76 4.80 26.43
N GLN A 132 -3.05 5.03 25.15
CA GLN A 132 -3.85 4.12 24.34
C GLN A 132 -3.09 2.80 24.14
N VAL A 133 -3.78 1.68 24.28
CA VAL A 133 -3.25 0.34 24.07
C VAL A 133 -4.14 -0.42 23.10
N ILE A 134 -3.56 -0.87 22.00
CA ILE A 134 -4.19 -1.76 21.04
C ILE A 134 -3.37 -3.03 20.99
N SER A 135 -3.91 -4.12 21.52
CA SER A 135 -3.16 -5.36 21.63
C SER A 135 -3.93 -6.63 21.37
N ASN A 136 -3.27 -7.59 20.70
CA ASN A 136 -3.88 -8.86 20.28
C ASN A 136 -5.17 -8.65 19.45
N VAL A 137 -5.25 -7.55 18.70
CA VAL A 137 -6.36 -7.23 17.80
C VAL A 137 -6.07 -7.78 16.41
N ALA A 138 -7.08 -8.32 15.75
CA ALA A 138 -7.05 -8.56 14.31
C ALA A 138 -7.85 -7.47 13.60
N SER A 139 -7.29 -6.80 12.59
CA SER A 139 -8.00 -5.80 11.77
C SER A 139 -7.75 -6.07 10.29
N ARG A 140 -8.81 -6.29 9.51
CA ARG A 140 -8.71 -6.75 8.12
C ARG A 140 -9.71 -6.06 7.20
N ASN A 141 -9.42 -6.10 5.90
CA ASN A 141 -10.31 -5.71 4.81
C ASN A 141 -10.97 -4.33 5.00
N PRO A 142 -10.20 -3.28 5.31
CA PRO A 142 -10.75 -1.95 5.51
C PRO A 142 -11.42 -1.47 4.23
N ARG A 143 -12.56 -0.80 4.38
CA ARG A 143 -13.31 -0.26 3.23
C ARG A 143 -12.66 0.98 2.62
N SER A 144 -11.65 1.54 3.27
CA SER A 144 -10.89 2.69 2.81
C SER A 144 -9.38 2.44 2.98
N TRP A 145 -8.62 3.46 3.37
CA TRP A 145 -7.18 3.58 3.19
C TRP A 145 -6.29 3.02 4.32
N SER A 146 -6.83 2.54 5.45
CA SER A 146 -5.99 1.93 6.50
C SER A 146 -6.72 0.91 7.40
N CYS A 147 -6.01 -0.11 7.86
CA CYS A 147 -6.50 -1.03 8.89
C CYS A 147 -6.45 -0.44 10.31
N LEU A 148 -5.51 0.46 10.59
CA LEU A 148 -5.34 1.10 11.90
C LEU A 148 -4.64 2.44 11.75
N HIS A 149 -5.31 3.50 12.18
CA HIS A 149 -4.76 4.85 12.17
C HIS A 149 -4.64 5.40 13.60
N VAL A 150 -3.40 5.66 14.00
CA VAL A 150 -3.06 6.39 15.21
C VAL A 150 -2.87 7.85 14.84
N ILE A 151 -3.99 8.58 14.79
CA ILE A 151 -4.02 9.93 14.26
C ILE A 151 -3.30 10.91 15.19
N GLY A 152 -2.55 11.83 14.59
CA GLY A 152 -1.89 12.93 15.28
C GLY A 152 -2.89 13.91 15.89
N SER A 153 -2.38 14.78 16.75
CA SER A 153 -3.13 15.94 17.24
C SER A 153 -3.19 17.10 16.23
N GLY A 154 -2.30 17.10 15.22
CA GLY A 154 -2.05 18.25 14.34
C GLY A 154 -1.51 19.48 15.09
N GLN A 155 -0.94 19.29 16.29
CA GLN A 155 -0.50 20.35 17.18
C GLN A 155 0.92 20.08 17.70
N ASP A 156 1.91 20.81 17.22
CA ASP A 156 3.32 20.64 17.63
C ASP A 156 3.57 20.91 19.12
N ASN A 157 2.82 21.87 19.69
CA ASN A 157 2.92 22.23 21.09
C ASN A 157 2.12 21.30 22.02
N ASN A 158 1.29 20.43 21.46
CA ASN A 158 0.49 19.46 22.19
C ASN A 158 0.36 18.16 21.36
N PRO A 159 1.48 17.46 21.15
CA PRO A 159 1.48 16.27 20.30
C PRO A 159 0.69 15.15 20.98
N CYS A 160 -0.01 14.38 20.15
CA CYS A 160 -0.43 13.05 20.55
C CYS A 160 0.80 12.22 20.91
N ARG A 161 0.72 11.41 21.96
CA ARG A 161 1.89 10.69 22.45
C ARG A 161 1.57 9.36 23.12
N ASN A 162 2.58 8.51 23.30
CA ASN A 162 2.54 7.32 24.17
C ASN A 162 1.43 6.32 23.80
N VAL A 163 1.26 6.03 22.52
CA VAL A 163 0.37 4.95 22.04
C VAL A 163 1.15 3.64 21.98
N THR A 164 0.52 2.53 22.37
CA THR A 164 1.13 1.20 22.34
C THR A 164 0.32 0.26 21.43
N LEU A 165 0.93 -0.20 20.34
CA LEU A 165 0.39 -1.19 19.40
C LEU A 165 1.21 -2.49 19.53
N THR A 166 0.65 -3.53 20.14
CA THR A 166 1.41 -4.77 20.42
C THR A 166 0.71 -6.05 20.01
N ASN A 167 1.44 -6.97 19.39
CA ASN A 167 0.97 -8.32 19.07
C ASN A 167 -0.33 -8.35 18.26
N ASN A 168 -0.53 -7.38 17.36
CA ASN A 168 -1.70 -7.32 16.50
C ASN A 168 -1.47 -8.10 15.19
N ASP A 169 -2.57 -8.53 14.58
CA ASP A 169 -2.62 -9.23 13.29
C ASP A 169 -3.37 -8.36 12.29
N ILE A 170 -2.61 -7.63 11.48
CA ILE A 170 -3.11 -6.57 10.62
C ILE A 170 -3.12 -7.05 9.17
N GLY A 171 -4.25 -6.90 8.52
CA GLY A 171 -4.45 -7.12 7.09
C GLY A 171 -5.02 -8.49 6.69
N PRO A 172 -5.29 -8.72 5.41
CA PRO A 172 -4.92 -7.87 4.27
C PRO A 172 -5.56 -6.48 4.31
N CYS A 173 -4.81 -5.47 3.85
CA CYS A 173 -5.24 -4.07 3.78
C CYS A 173 -5.12 -3.57 2.33
N GLY A 174 -6.27 -3.24 1.75
CA GLY A 174 -6.35 -2.67 0.40
C GLY A 174 -6.18 -3.67 -0.74
N GLN A 175 -6.22 -3.15 -1.96
CA GLN A 175 -6.16 -3.90 -3.22
C GLN A 175 -5.39 -3.08 -4.25
N SER A 176 -4.81 -3.74 -5.27
CA SER A 176 -4.21 -3.02 -6.40
C SER A 176 -5.28 -2.44 -7.32
N GLY A 177 -4.98 -1.31 -7.96
CA GLY A 177 -5.84 -0.68 -8.96
C GLY A 177 -6.65 0.48 -8.40
N THR A 178 -7.65 0.90 -9.16
CA THR A 178 -8.52 2.02 -8.82
C THR A 178 -9.98 1.58 -8.77
N ASP A 179 -10.78 2.27 -7.96
CA ASP A 179 -12.22 2.11 -7.94
C ASP A 179 -12.80 2.59 -9.29
N PRO A 180 -13.56 1.77 -10.03
CA PRO A 180 -14.09 2.17 -11.32
C PRO A 180 -15.09 3.33 -11.26
N ALA A 181 -15.74 3.57 -10.12
CA ALA A 181 -16.76 4.58 -9.98
C ALA A 181 -16.18 5.95 -9.57
N SER A 182 -15.21 5.98 -8.66
CA SER A 182 -14.57 7.24 -8.22
C SER A 182 -13.22 7.53 -8.86
N GLY A 183 -12.53 6.50 -9.38
CA GLY A 183 -11.14 6.60 -9.85
C GLY A 183 -10.11 6.57 -8.71
N ASP A 184 -10.54 6.44 -7.46
CA ASP A 184 -9.65 6.45 -6.30
C ASP A 184 -8.77 5.21 -6.24
N GLY A 185 -7.57 5.37 -5.70
CA GLY A 185 -6.70 4.23 -5.37
C GLY A 185 -7.38 3.27 -4.39
N LEU A 186 -7.25 1.98 -4.67
CA LEU A 186 -7.77 0.93 -3.78
C LEU A 186 -6.77 0.55 -2.68
N TRP A 187 -5.62 1.21 -2.62
CA TRP A 187 -4.54 0.91 -1.71
C TRP A 187 -4.90 1.22 -0.26
N ALA A 188 -4.26 0.52 0.66
CA ALA A 188 -4.40 0.81 2.08
C ALA A 188 -3.17 0.42 2.88
N ASP A 189 -2.96 1.19 3.95
CA ASP A 189 -1.97 0.95 4.97
C ASP A 189 -2.39 -0.18 5.91
N GLY A 190 -1.38 -0.83 6.49
CA GLY A 190 -1.56 -1.64 7.69
C GLY A 190 -1.75 -0.77 8.93
N ILE A 191 -0.68 -0.08 9.33
CA ILE A 191 -0.64 0.82 10.47
C ILE A 191 -0.13 2.18 10.01
N SER A 192 -0.89 3.23 10.33
CA SER A 192 -0.50 4.63 10.13
C SER A 192 -0.27 5.24 11.52
N LEU A 193 0.95 5.71 11.79
CA LEU A 193 1.39 6.18 13.11
C LEU A 193 1.87 7.63 13.07
N ASP A 194 1.15 8.48 13.78
CA ASP A 194 1.51 9.90 13.90
C ASP A 194 1.96 10.19 15.33
N CYS A 195 1.24 9.70 16.33
CA CYS A 195 1.49 10.00 17.74
C CYS A 195 2.94 9.70 18.19
N THR A 196 3.58 10.69 18.78
CA THR A 196 4.97 10.69 19.25
C THR A 196 5.24 9.71 20.40
N ALA A 197 6.50 9.37 20.67
CA ALA A 197 6.90 8.52 21.79
C ALA A 197 6.09 7.21 21.91
N SER A 198 5.67 6.66 20.76
CA SER A 198 4.79 5.51 20.68
C SER A 198 5.58 4.21 20.45
N LEU A 199 4.95 3.08 20.74
CA LEU A 199 5.52 1.76 20.56
C LEU A 199 4.67 0.94 19.58
N VAL A 200 5.28 0.48 18.49
CA VAL A 200 4.71 -0.48 17.54
C VAL A 200 5.56 -1.74 17.58
N GLN A 201 5.11 -2.77 18.29
CA GLN A 201 5.93 -3.94 18.58
C GLN A 201 5.24 -5.29 18.38
N GLY A 202 5.96 -6.24 17.79
CA GLY A 202 5.51 -7.64 17.72
C GLY A 202 4.27 -7.86 16.85
N ASN A 203 3.90 -6.89 16.02
CA ASN A 203 2.74 -7.00 15.14
C ASN A 203 3.10 -7.83 13.90
N THR A 204 2.11 -8.55 13.37
CA THR A 204 2.18 -9.20 12.07
C THR A 204 1.30 -8.43 11.11
N ILE A 205 1.89 -7.81 10.09
CA ILE A 205 1.21 -7.05 9.06
C ILE A 205 1.33 -7.85 7.77
N THR A 206 0.20 -8.19 7.15
CA THR A 206 0.15 -8.97 5.92
C THR A 206 -0.68 -8.27 4.86
N GLY A 207 -0.17 -8.23 3.64
CA GLY A 207 -0.94 -7.79 2.48
C GLY A 207 -1.47 -6.36 2.55
N SER A 208 -0.73 -5.44 3.16
CA SER A 208 -0.90 -4.02 2.88
C SER A 208 -0.49 -3.73 1.43
N THR A 209 -1.19 -2.80 0.81
CA THR A 209 -0.98 -2.44 -0.60
C THR A 209 -0.38 -1.05 -0.77
N ASP A 210 -0.52 -0.21 0.25
CA ASP A 210 0.21 1.04 0.39
C ASP A 210 1.43 0.81 1.31
N GLY A 211 1.44 1.33 2.54
CA GLY A 211 2.45 1.05 3.56
C GLY A 211 2.07 -0.10 4.51
N GLY A 212 3.02 -0.97 4.87
CA GLY A 212 2.83 -1.90 5.99
C GLY A 212 2.70 -1.16 7.32
N ILE A 213 3.71 -0.33 7.62
CA ILE A 213 3.73 0.64 8.71
C ILE A 213 4.20 1.97 8.11
N VAL A 214 3.38 3.00 8.22
CA VAL A 214 3.73 4.37 7.82
C VAL A 214 3.88 5.20 9.08
N VAL A 215 5.02 5.89 9.19
CA VAL A 215 5.30 6.80 10.29
C VAL A 215 5.20 8.22 9.76
N PHE A 216 4.28 9.00 10.30
CA PHE A 216 4.06 10.41 9.97
C PHE A 216 4.80 11.23 11.02
N GLY A 217 6.03 11.64 10.71
CA GLY A 217 6.86 12.51 11.56
C GLY A 217 6.71 12.29 13.07
N SER A 218 6.96 11.09 13.58
CA SER A 218 6.56 10.67 14.94
C SER A 218 7.75 10.60 15.92
N PRO A 219 8.30 11.74 16.41
CA PRO A 219 9.54 11.76 17.19
C PRO A 219 9.45 10.89 18.46
N GLY A 220 10.56 10.22 18.77
CA GLY A 220 10.71 9.33 19.93
C GLY A 220 10.01 7.97 19.80
N SER A 221 9.30 7.70 18.70
CA SER A 221 8.58 6.44 18.51
C SER A 221 9.50 5.26 18.16
N THR A 222 9.09 4.06 18.54
CA THR A 222 9.82 2.81 18.33
C THR A 222 8.98 1.82 17.55
N VAL A 223 9.46 1.39 16.39
CA VAL A 223 8.88 0.34 15.54
C VAL A 223 9.80 -0.88 15.59
N THR A 224 9.44 -1.91 16.36
CA THR A 224 10.36 -3.01 16.64
C THR A 224 9.77 -4.41 16.66
N GLY A 225 10.52 -5.39 16.15
CA GLY A 225 10.11 -6.80 16.25
C GLY A 225 8.83 -7.15 15.47
N ASN A 226 8.42 -6.32 14.50
CA ASN A 226 7.25 -6.57 13.68
C ASN A 226 7.61 -7.48 12.49
N THR A 227 6.65 -8.28 12.03
CA THR A 227 6.74 -8.98 10.75
C THR A 227 5.85 -8.28 9.73
N VAL A 228 6.43 -7.81 8.62
CA VAL A 228 5.68 -7.13 7.55
C VAL A 228 5.85 -7.92 6.26
N LYS A 229 4.73 -8.39 5.72
CA LYS A 229 4.72 -9.32 4.59
C LYS A 229 3.81 -8.80 3.48
N SER A 230 4.31 -8.71 2.24
CA SER A 230 3.48 -8.26 1.12
C SER A 230 2.40 -9.30 0.80
N SER A 231 1.37 -8.89 0.09
CA SER A 231 0.30 -9.79 -0.34
C SER A 231 0.87 -10.82 -1.33
N SER A 232 0.27 -12.00 -1.43
CA SER A 232 0.51 -12.92 -2.55
C SER A 232 -0.29 -12.55 -3.80
N GLN A 233 -1.27 -11.65 -3.67
CA GLN A 233 -2.22 -11.27 -4.72
C GLN A 233 -2.01 -9.84 -5.22
N TYR A 234 -1.64 -8.92 -4.34
CA TYR A 234 -1.50 -7.51 -4.66
C TYR A 234 -0.06 -7.02 -4.43
N LEU A 235 0.33 -6.00 -5.20
CA LEU A 235 1.60 -5.29 -4.99
C LEU A 235 1.47 -4.39 -3.75
N GLY A 236 2.52 -4.32 -2.94
CA GLY A 236 2.67 -3.35 -1.85
C GLY A 236 3.72 -2.30 -2.19
N PHE A 237 3.46 -1.04 -1.84
CA PHE A 237 4.39 0.06 -2.10
C PHE A 237 5.57 0.07 -1.14
N GLY A 238 5.34 -0.02 0.17
CA GLY A 238 6.43 -0.07 1.13
C GLY A 238 6.11 -0.91 2.36
N ALA A 239 7.11 -1.59 2.93
CA ALA A 239 6.89 -2.34 4.16
C ALA A 239 6.90 -1.42 5.40
N ILE A 240 7.95 -0.61 5.59
CA ILE A 240 8.02 0.40 6.65
C ILE A 240 8.50 1.73 6.06
N ASN A 241 7.73 2.80 6.23
CA ASN A 241 7.99 4.08 5.56
C ASN A 241 8.11 5.23 6.56
N LEU A 242 9.16 6.02 6.40
CA LEU A 242 9.44 7.26 7.12
C LEU A 242 9.49 8.39 6.08
N VAL A 243 8.34 8.67 5.50
CA VAL A 243 8.21 9.44 4.25
C VAL A 243 7.20 10.59 4.34
N ASP A 244 6.37 10.63 5.37
CA ASP A 244 5.35 11.65 5.57
C ASP A 244 5.70 12.59 6.73
N ASP A 245 5.17 13.80 6.67
CA ASP A 245 5.40 14.85 7.67
C ASP A 245 4.22 15.00 8.64
N GLU A 246 4.58 15.11 9.91
CA GLU A 246 3.80 15.66 11.01
C GLU A 246 4.85 16.24 11.97
N TYR A 247 4.47 17.14 12.89
CA TYR A 247 5.38 17.66 13.91
C TYR A 247 6.67 18.26 13.31
N ASP A 248 6.51 19.18 12.35
CA ASP A 248 7.58 19.82 11.56
C ASP A 248 8.50 18.83 10.82
N GLY A 249 8.00 17.64 10.46
CA GLY A 249 8.77 16.61 9.76
C GLY A 249 9.83 15.95 10.65
N SER A 250 9.69 16.03 11.97
CA SER A 250 10.67 15.50 12.92
C SER A 250 10.55 13.99 13.10
N TYR A 251 11.68 13.31 13.02
CA TYR A 251 11.87 11.89 13.35
C TYR A 251 12.93 11.72 14.43
N ALA A 252 13.20 12.79 15.20
CA ALA A 252 14.20 12.78 16.25
C ALA A 252 13.91 11.64 17.26
N GLY A 253 14.87 10.74 17.42
CA GLY A 253 14.76 9.60 18.33
C GLY A 253 13.86 8.47 17.83
N VAL A 254 13.38 8.52 16.59
CA VAL A 254 12.67 7.38 15.99
C VAL A 254 13.62 6.20 15.83
N THR A 255 13.14 5.01 16.18
CA THR A 255 13.88 3.77 15.96
C THR A 255 13.04 2.76 15.18
N VAL A 256 13.65 2.16 14.15
CA VAL A 256 13.06 1.06 13.37
C VAL A 256 14.00 -0.13 13.46
N THR A 257 13.66 -1.08 14.33
CA THR A 257 14.63 -2.10 14.74
C THR A 257 14.10 -3.52 14.75
N ASN A 258 14.95 -4.49 14.39
CA ASN A 258 14.63 -5.91 14.54
C ASN A 258 13.31 -6.34 13.85
N ASN A 259 12.87 -5.63 12.80
CA ASN A 259 11.70 -6.02 12.04
C ASN A 259 12.07 -7.06 10.96
N ASN A 260 11.12 -7.91 10.59
CA ASN A 260 11.25 -8.92 9.55
C ASN A 260 10.34 -8.58 8.37
N ILE A 261 10.94 -8.27 7.21
CA ILE A 261 10.25 -7.86 6.00
C ILE A 261 10.36 -8.97 4.95
N ILE A 262 9.22 -9.41 4.43
CA ILE A 262 9.12 -10.51 3.47
C ILE A 262 8.30 -10.06 2.26
N GLY A 263 8.93 -10.03 1.08
CA GLY A 263 8.23 -9.84 -0.18
C GLY A 263 7.67 -11.16 -0.72
N ASP A 264 6.36 -11.39 -0.64
CA ASP A 264 5.71 -12.56 -1.25
C ASP A 264 5.40 -12.32 -2.73
N LYS A 265 4.65 -11.26 -3.05
CA LYS A 265 4.43 -10.82 -4.45
C LYS A 265 5.40 -9.70 -4.82
N LEU A 266 5.24 -8.53 -4.22
CA LEU A 266 6.18 -7.43 -4.40
C LEU A 266 6.02 -6.42 -3.27
N PHE A 267 7.14 -6.01 -2.69
CA PHE A 267 7.28 -4.66 -2.14
C PHE A 267 8.18 -3.85 -3.06
N ASN A 268 7.75 -2.66 -3.47
CA ASN A 268 8.67 -1.74 -4.14
C ASN A 268 9.82 -1.37 -3.21
N ILE A 269 9.50 -1.09 -1.94
CA ILE A 269 10.49 -0.68 -0.95
C ILE A 269 10.33 -1.52 0.32
N GLY A 270 11.46 -1.98 0.88
CA GLY A 270 11.45 -2.57 2.22
C GLY A 270 11.31 -1.47 3.28
N ILE A 271 12.35 -0.66 3.44
CA ILE A 271 12.36 0.52 4.31
C ILE A 271 12.64 1.77 3.49
N GLY A 272 11.66 2.68 3.43
CA GLY A 272 11.79 3.98 2.78
C GLY A 272 12.07 5.09 3.79
N VAL A 273 13.07 5.94 3.52
CA VAL A 273 13.49 7.01 4.44
C VAL A 273 13.69 8.33 3.71
N GLY A 274 12.88 9.32 4.06
CA GLY A 274 12.99 10.68 3.55
C GLY A 274 11.97 11.03 2.48
N ALA A 275 11.76 12.34 2.34
CA ALA A 275 10.63 12.94 1.64
C ALA A 275 10.59 12.59 0.14
N ASN A 276 11.76 12.32 -0.45
CA ASN A 276 11.88 12.06 -1.89
C ASN A 276 11.78 10.57 -2.24
N VAL A 277 11.61 9.68 -1.25
CA VAL A 277 11.56 8.24 -1.51
C VAL A 277 10.22 7.83 -2.14
N TRP A 278 9.12 8.47 -1.75
CA TRP A 278 7.78 8.21 -2.29
C TRP A 278 7.26 9.29 -3.25
N SER A 279 7.83 10.50 -3.19
CA SER A 279 7.43 11.61 -4.05
C SER A 279 8.52 11.98 -5.05
N PHE A 280 8.18 12.80 -6.05
CA PHE A 280 9.14 13.29 -7.03
C PHE A 280 9.97 14.49 -6.54
N ASN A 281 9.44 15.29 -5.60
CA ASN A 281 10.05 16.48 -5.01
C ASN A 281 9.17 16.96 -3.84
N ASP A 282 9.28 16.31 -2.69
CA ASP A 282 8.50 16.73 -1.54
C ASP A 282 9.11 18.03 -0.97
N PRO A 283 8.33 19.11 -0.80
CA PRO A 283 8.83 20.33 -0.19
C PRO A 283 9.08 20.19 1.32
N SER A 284 8.50 19.19 1.99
CA SER A 284 8.62 19.00 3.43
C SER A 284 9.96 18.38 3.79
N ALA A 285 10.75 19.11 4.59
CA ALA A 285 12.05 18.64 5.05
C ALA A 285 11.88 17.63 6.18
N LEU A 286 12.18 16.36 5.93
CA LEU A 286 12.22 15.35 6.99
C LEU A 286 13.58 15.36 7.70
N SER A 287 13.55 15.25 9.02
CA SER A 287 14.72 15.49 9.88
C SER A 287 14.86 14.44 10.97
N GLY A 288 16.07 13.92 11.15
CA GLY A 288 16.44 13.03 12.25
C GLY A 288 16.83 13.75 13.55
N PRO A 289 17.58 13.07 14.44
CA PRO A 289 18.27 11.79 14.20
C PRO A 289 17.35 10.57 14.24
N VAL A 290 17.50 9.65 13.27
CA VAL A 290 16.80 8.35 13.24
C VAL A 290 17.77 7.17 13.29
N THR A 291 17.33 6.05 13.87
CA THR A 291 18.10 4.80 13.92
C THR A 291 17.33 3.64 13.29
N ILE A 292 17.93 2.99 12.29
CA ILE A 292 17.35 1.85 11.56
C ILE A 292 18.35 0.69 11.65
N THR A 293 18.07 -0.30 12.50
CA THR A 293 19.06 -1.35 12.78
C THR A 293 18.49 -2.74 13.03
N GLY A 294 19.25 -3.77 12.68
CA GLY A 294 18.88 -5.17 12.97
C GLY A 294 17.67 -5.68 12.19
N ASN A 295 17.16 -4.95 11.19
CA ASN A 295 16.05 -5.41 10.38
C ASN A 295 16.51 -6.49 9.39
N THR A 296 15.63 -7.44 9.08
CA THR A 296 15.87 -8.51 8.11
C THR A 296 14.91 -8.34 6.93
N ILE A 297 15.43 -8.43 5.70
CA ILE A 297 14.66 -8.21 4.47
C ILE A 297 14.95 -9.36 3.49
N SER A 298 13.88 -10.00 3.00
CA SER A 298 13.96 -11.16 2.10
C SER A 298 12.80 -11.19 1.09
N GLY A 299 12.92 -12.05 0.06
CA GLY A 299 11.89 -12.26 -0.94
C GLY A 299 11.84 -11.18 -2.05
N GLN A 300 10.66 -10.96 -2.60
CA GLN A 300 10.42 -10.04 -3.72
C GLN A 300 10.32 -8.59 -3.22
N VAL A 301 11.49 -7.96 -3.03
CA VAL A 301 11.62 -6.55 -2.60
C VAL A 301 12.55 -5.81 -3.55
N SER A 302 12.03 -4.88 -4.35
CA SER A 302 12.82 -4.15 -5.37
C SER A 302 13.96 -3.37 -4.72
N PHE A 303 13.63 -2.53 -3.74
CA PHE A 303 14.57 -1.67 -3.04
C PHE A 303 14.53 -1.92 -1.53
N PRO A 304 15.34 -2.88 -1.01
CA PRO A 304 15.32 -3.24 0.41
C PRO A 304 15.43 -2.06 1.36
N ILE A 305 16.39 -1.15 1.16
CA ILE A 305 16.43 0.13 1.89
C ILE A 305 16.81 1.25 0.92
N ALA A 306 16.00 2.32 0.88
CA ALA A 306 16.24 3.50 0.06
C ALA A 306 16.16 4.78 0.90
N VAL A 307 17.13 5.68 0.73
CA VAL A 307 17.23 6.95 1.48
C VAL A 307 17.41 8.15 0.55
N ASN A 308 16.51 9.13 0.64
CA ASN A 308 16.65 10.42 -0.05
C ASN A 308 15.75 11.50 0.58
N GLY A 309 16.24 12.74 0.71
CA GLY A 309 15.48 13.85 1.28
C GLY A 309 15.46 13.81 2.80
N TRP A 310 16.64 13.75 3.42
CA TRP A 310 16.80 13.61 4.86
C TRP A 310 17.83 14.58 5.44
N THR A 311 17.59 15.10 6.64
CA THR A 311 18.51 16.01 7.32
C THR A 311 18.75 15.62 8.78
N ASN A 312 19.75 16.22 9.43
CA ASN A 312 19.99 16.16 10.88
C ASN A 312 20.17 14.75 11.49
N GLY A 313 20.87 13.86 10.77
CA GLY A 313 21.37 12.62 11.37
C GLY A 313 20.61 11.37 10.93
N ILE A 314 21.35 10.38 10.45
CA ILE A 314 20.80 9.07 10.12
C ILE A 314 21.80 7.97 10.46
N THR A 315 21.32 6.92 11.14
CA THR A 315 22.06 5.69 11.37
C THR A 315 21.31 4.51 10.76
N VAL A 316 21.88 3.87 9.74
CA VAL A 316 21.36 2.64 9.13
C VAL A 316 22.44 1.56 9.21
N THR A 317 22.37 0.70 10.21
CA THR A 317 23.43 -0.28 10.47
C THR A 317 22.91 -1.65 10.90
N GLY A 318 23.65 -2.72 10.63
CA GLY A 318 23.29 -4.07 11.09
C GLY A 318 22.02 -4.66 10.47
N ASN A 319 21.48 -4.06 9.40
CA ASN A 319 20.36 -4.63 8.66
C ASN A 319 20.86 -5.73 7.73
N THR A 320 20.12 -6.84 7.66
CA THR A 320 20.47 -7.99 6.83
C THR A 320 19.53 -8.06 5.64
N VAL A 321 20.10 -8.02 4.44
CA VAL A 321 19.37 -8.27 3.20
C VAL A 321 19.86 -9.59 2.63
N SER A 322 19.01 -10.62 2.69
CA SER A 322 19.36 -11.97 2.26
C SER A 322 18.14 -12.67 1.68
N GLY A 323 18.34 -13.47 0.62
CA GLY A 323 17.22 -14.13 -0.06
C GLY A 323 16.27 -13.17 -0.78
N VAL A 324 16.71 -11.92 -1.03
CA VAL A 324 16.03 -11.04 -1.98
C VAL A 324 16.32 -11.51 -3.39
N THR A 325 15.31 -11.56 -4.25
CA THR A 325 15.44 -12.09 -5.61
C THR A 325 16.50 -11.32 -6.42
N SER A 326 17.35 -12.05 -7.15
CA SER A 326 18.45 -11.51 -7.95
C SER A 326 18.62 -12.31 -9.26
N PRO A 327 18.81 -11.64 -10.43
CA PRO A 327 18.79 -10.20 -10.59
C PRO A 327 17.39 -9.63 -10.32
N LYS A 328 17.29 -8.37 -9.90
CA LYS A 328 16.02 -7.72 -9.57
C LYS A 328 15.08 -7.66 -10.77
N SER A 329 15.65 -7.54 -11.96
CA SER A 329 14.95 -7.63 -13.23
C SER A 329 14.25 -8.97 -13.49
N SER A 330 14.57 -10.03 -12.73
CA SER A 330 13.86 -11.31 -12.85
C SER A 330 12.48 -11.32 -12.18
N PHE A 331 12.18 -10.36 -11.29
CA PHE A 331 10.93 -10.31 -10.53
C PHE A 331 10.24 -8.95 -10.51
N ALA A 332 10.92 -7.88 -10.89
CA ALA A 332 10.31 -6.57 -11.03
C ALA A 332 10.85 -5.84 -12.26
N ASP A 333 10.12 -4.85 -12.74
CA ASP A 333 10.54 -3.98 -13.83
C ASP A 333 10.61 -2.52 -13.36
N ALA A 334 11.71 -1.85 -13.67
CA ALA A 334 12.00 -0.46 -13.30
C ALA A 334 11.99 0.51 -14.51
N SER A 335 11.47 0.10 -15.67
CA SER A 335 11.50 0.90 -16.90
C SER A 335 10.78 2.24 -16.77
N GLN A 336 9.80 2.32 -15.87
CA GLN A 336 9.04 3.53 -15.56
C GLN A 336 9.72 4.42 -14.52
N CYS A 337 10.81 3.96 -13.92
CA CYS A 337 11.58 4.71 -12.94
C CYS A 337 12.50 5.74 -13.59
N SER A 338 12.98 6.70 -12.80
CA SER A 338 14.04 7.62 -13.24
C SER A 338 15.33 6.85 -13.62
N GLN A 339 16.15 7.45 -14.49
CA GLN A 339 17.44 6.85 -14.90
C GLN A 339 18.35 6.53 -13.70
N ALA A 340 18.32 7.36 -12.66
CA ALA A 340 19.08 7.13 -11.43
C ALA A 340 18.64 5.83 -10.71
N ILE A 341 17.33 5.58 -10.63
CA ILE A 341 16.76 4.35 -10.05
C ILE A 341 17.06 3.15 -10.94
N GLN A 342 16.87 3.27 -12.27
CA GLN A 342 17.17 2.19 -13.20
C GLN A 342 18.63 1.72 -13.08
N SER A 343 19.58 2.63 -12.90
CA SER A 343 21.00 2.31 -12.72
C SER A 343 21.26 1.43 -11.50
N VAL A 344 20.72 1.79 -10.34
CA VAL A 344 20.89 1.00 -9.10
C VAL A 344 20.06 -0.28 -9.09
N PHE A 345 18.91 -0.29 -9.76
CA PHE A 345 18.11 -1.49 -9.97
C PHE A 345 18.87 -2.52 -10.82
N ASN A 346 19.43 -2.10 -11.95
CA ASN A 346 20.17 -2.96 -12.87
C ASN A 346 21.49 -3.49 -12.27
N SER A 347 22.10 -2.75 -11.35
CA SER A 347 23.26 -3.23 -10.58
C SER A 347 22.89 -4.14 -9.40
N ASN A 348 21.61 -4.43 -9.18
CA ASN A 348 21.09 -5.23 -8.07
C ASN A 348 21.42 -4.65 -6.69
N ALA A 349 21.55 -3.31 -6.59
CA ALA A 349 21.83 -2.64 -5.33
C ALA A 349 20.68 -2.85 -4.32
N ASN A 350 21.01 -3.27 -3.10
CA ASN A 350 20.02 -3.52 -2.06
C ASN A 350 19.82 -2.34 -1.12
N LEU A 351 20.91 -1.64 -0.81
CA LEU A 351 20.96 -0.49 0.07
C LEU A 351 21.32 0.72 -0.79
N ILE A 352 20.44 1.70 -0.86
CA ILE A 352 20.52 2.76 -1.86
C ILE A 352 20.37 4.11 -1.16
N TYR A 353 21.18 5.07 -1.58
CA TYR A 353 21.04 6.44 -1.10
C TYR A 353 21.44 7.45 -2.16
N TYR A 354 20.88 8.65 -2.08
CA TYR A 354 21.34 9.81 -2.84
C TYR A 354 22.17 10.73 -1.95
N PRO A 355 23.52 10.79 -2.11
CA PRO A 355 24.39 11.52 -1.17
C PRO A 355 24.03 12.99 -0.99
N ALA A 356 23.71 13.71 -2.08
CA ALA A 356 23.38 15.13 -2.01
C ALA A 356 21.98 15.40 -1.44
N GLY A 357 21.13 14.38 -1.34
CA GLY A 357 19.82 14.44 -0.70
C GLY A 357 19.86 14.18 0.81
N ILE A 358 21.04 13.97 1.39
CA ILE A 358 21.22 13.73 2.83
C ILE A 358 22.19 14.76 3.42
N SER A 359 21.77 15.46 4.47
CA SER A 359 22.62 16.40 5.21
C SER A 359 22.73 16.03 6.70
N GLY A 360 23.79 16.51 7.36
CA GLY A 360 24.11 16.15 8.74
C GLY A 360 24.92 14.86 8.87
N SER A 361 24.97 14.29 10.07
CA SER A 361 25.75 13.08 10.35
C SER A 361 25.14 11.84 9.69
N GLN A 362 25.98 10.99 9.11
CA GLN A 362 25.55 9.76 8.45
C GLN A 362 26.38 8.59 8.96
N ASN A 363 25.71 7.52 9.39
CA ASN A 363 26.33 6.24 9.71
C ASN A 363 25.59 5.14 8.96
N LEU A 364 26.02 4.89 7.73
CA LEU A 364 25.45 3.87 6.84
C LEU A 364 26.35 2.64 6.83
N GLN A 365 25.76 1.44 6.96
CA GLN A 365 26.50 0.19 6.85
C GLN A 365 27.13 -0.03 5.47
N SER A 366 28.08 -0.95 5.40
CA SER A 366 28.62 -1.44 4.14
C SER A 366 27.53 -1.96 3.21
N GLY A 367 27.70 -1.73 1.90
CA GLY A 367 26.80 -2.20 0.85
C GLY A 367 25.82 -1.13 0.35
N PHE A 368 25.78 0.05 0.97
CA PHE A 368 25.10 1.20 0.40
C PHE A 368 25.74 1.62 -0.92
N VAL A 369 24.90 1.81 -1.94
CA VAL A 369 25.28 2.26 -3.28
C VAL A 369 24.72 3.66 -3.50
N ALA A 370 25.61 4.60 -3.82
CA ALA A 370 25.22 5.94 -4.18
C ALA A 370 24.54 5.94 -5.56
N THR A 371 23.39 6.60 -5.68
CA THR A 371 22.74 6.79 -6.98
C THR A 371 23.53 7.79 -7.83
N PRO A 372 23.59 7.61 -9.17
CA PRO A 372 24.36 8.49 -10.05
C PRO A 372 23.72 9.88 -10.26
N GLY A 373 22.48 10.05 -9.78
CA GLY A 373 21.72 11.29 -9.81
C GLY A 373 20.60 11.25 -8.76
N ASN A 374 19.77 12.28 -8.72
CA ASN A 374 18.65 12.35 -7.78
C ASN A 374 17.63 11.23 -8.06
N ALA A 375 17.58 10.23 -7.19
CA ALA A 375 16.65 9.11 -7.29
C ALA A 375 15.42 9.38 -6.44
N THR A 376 14.30 9.69 -7.07
CA THR A 376 13.03 10.01 -6.41
C THR A 376 11.92 9.05 -6.85
N ASN A 377 10.90 8.88 -6.00
CA ASN A 377 9.77 7.98 -6.21
C ASN A 377 10.18 6.53 -6.55
N PHE A 378 10.63 5.79 -5.56
CA PHE A 378 10.98 4.37 -5.66
C PHE A 378 9.74 3.44 -5.77
N LEU A 379 8.52 3.98 -5.81
CA LEU A 379 7.28 3.24 -6.04
C LEU A 379 7.02 2.93 -7.52
N CYS A 380 7.94 3.31 -8.40
CA CYS A 380 7.85 3.15 -9.85
C CYS A 380 8.07 1.72 -10.37
N SER A 381 8.57 0.78 -9.54
CA SER A 381 8.73 -0.61 -9.99
C SER A 381 7.38 -1.32 -10.13
N SER A 382 7.32 -2.25 -11.08
CA SER A 382 6.15 -3.07 -11.34
C SER A 382 6.52 -4.55 -11.30
N LEU A 383 5.53 -5.44 -11.39
CA LEU A 383 5.78 -6.86 -11.65
C LEU A 383 6.50 -7.04 -12.99
N PRO A 384 7.16 -8.18 -13.25
CA PRO A 384 7.89 -8.40 -14.49
C PRO A 384 6.97 -8.15 -15.68
N LEU A 385 7.41 -7.29 -16.58
CA LEU A 385 6.71 -7.12 -17.85
C LEU A 385 6.88 -8.38 -18.69
N PRO A 386 5.88 -8.81 -19.47
CA PRO A 386 6.08 -9.95 -20.35
C PRO A 386 7.10 -9.60 -21.46
N ASN A 387 7.76 -10.62 -22.02
CA ASN A 387 8.57 -10.46 -23.24
C ASN A 387 7.70 -10.30 -24.50
N SER A 388 6.44 -10.71 -24.43
CA SER A 388 5.49 -10.61 -25.53
C SER A 388 4.05 -10.54 -25.05
N VAL A 389 3.20 -9.82 -25.79
CA VAL A 389 1.75 -9.82 -25.64
C VAL A 389 1.13 -10.31 -26.95
N THR A 390 0.08 -11.13 -26.86
CA THR A 390 -0.63 -11.68 -28.03
C THR A 390 -2.09 -11.27 -28.02
N PHE A 391 -2.59 -10.81 -29.16
CA PHE A 391 -3.99 -10.50 -29.40
C PHE A 391 -4.57 -11.44 -30.46
N GLN A 392 -5.76 -11.96 -30.22
CA GLN A 392 -6.57 -12.67 -31.21
C GLN A 392 -7.38 -11.67 -32.05
N PRO A 393 -7.87 -12.05 -33.25
CA PRO A 393 -8.70 -11.19 -34.09
C PRO A 393 -9.89 -10.62 -33.30
N GLY A 394 -10.08 -9.31 -33.37
CA GLY A 394 -11.11 -8.58 -32.64
C GLY A 394 -10.78 -8.21 -31.20
N GLN A 395 -9.63 -8.62 -30.64
CA GLN A 395 -9.27 -8.31 -29.24
C GLN A 395 -8.54 -6.98 -29.05
N LEU A 396 -8.01 -6.38 -30.11
CA LEU A 396 -7.30 -5.11 -30.03
C LEU A 396 -8.08 -4.01 -30.74
N THR A 397 -8.51 -3.00 -29.99
CA THR A 397 -9.05 -1.74 -30.50
C THR A 397 -8.57 -0.61 -29.59
N VAL A 398 -7.80 0.32 -30.15
CA VAL A 398 -7.08 1.38 -29.44
C VAL A 398 -7.44 2.71 -30.08
N VAL A 399 -7.74 3.74 -29.30
CA VAL A 399 -7.88 5.13 -29.79
C VAL A 399 -6.59 5.90 -29.49
N SER A 400 -6.24 6.91 -30.29
CA SER A 400 -4.93 7.58 -30.17
C SER A 400 -4.63 8.22 -28.82
N ASP A 401 -5.66 8.44 -28.01
CA ASP A 401 -5.56 9.11 -26.70
C ASP A 401 -5.49 8.09 -25.56
N SER A 402 -5.38 6.80 -25.87
CA SER A 402 -5.18 5.74 -24.88
C SER A 402 -3.70 5.46 -24.66
N GLY A 403 -3.37 4.86 -23.51
CA GLY A 403 -2.01 4.47 -23.16
C GLY A 403 -1.42 3.43 -24.12
N PRO A 404 -0.17 3.00 -23.90
CA PRO A 404 0.44 1.92 -24.67
C PRO A 404 -0.47 0.70 -24.71
N PHE A 405 -0.62 0.08 -25.89
CA PHE A 405 -1.41 -1.13 -26.03
C PHE A 405 -0.61 -2.40 -25.70
N ALA A 406 0.71 -2.29 -25.60
CA ALA A 406 1.56 -3.32 -25.01
C ALA A 406 2.73 -2.68 -24.26
N THR A 407 2.93 -3.09 -23.01
CA THR A 407 4.07 -2.72 -22.17
C THR A 407 4.87 -3.99 -21.89
N LEU A 408 6.07 -4.07 -22.44
CA LEU A 408 6.95 -5.24 -22.40
C LEU A 408 8.29 -4.87 -21.76
N HIS A 409 9.09 -5.85 -21.38
CA HIS A 409 10.43 -5.58 -20.86
C HIS A 409 11.23 -4.66 -21.80
N ASN A 410 11.67 -3.50 -21.30
CA ASN A 410 12.40 -2.45 -22.01
C ASN A 410 11.66 -1.73 -23.17
N VAL A 411 10.45 -2.15 -23.55
CA VAL A 411 9.79 -1.70 -24.78
C VAL A 411 8.30 -1.43 -24.54
N ILE A 412 7.80 -0.31 -25.06
CA ILE A 412 6.37 -0.04 -25.15
C ILE A 412 5.93 0.08 -26.60
N ALA A 413 4.76 -0.46 -26.92
CA ALA A 413 4.10 -0.27 -28.21
C ALA A 413 2.89 0.66 -28.01
N GLN A 414 2.88 1.78 -28.73
CA GLN A 414 1.92 2.85 -28.54
C GLN A 414 1.37 3.34 -29.88
N TYR A 415 0.10 3.72 -29.86
CA TYR A 415 -0.57 4.39 -30.96
C TYR A 415 -0.75 5.87 -30.61
N GLN A 416 -0.36 6.77 -31.52
CA GLN A 416 -0.17 8.19 -31.22
C GLN A 416 -1.25 9.08 -31.85
N GLY A 417 -1.33 10.32 -31.35
CA GLY A 417 -2.29 11.38 -31.72
C GLY A 417 -2.19 11.91 -33.15
N ASP A 418 -1.33 11.34 -33.97
CA ASP A 418 -1.07 11.66 -35.38
C ASP A 418 -1.29 10.46 -36.31
N ASN A 419 -1.93 9.39 -35.82
CA ASN A 419 -2.16 8.10 -36.49
C ASN A 419 -0.90 7.20 -36.61
N ASN A 420 0.21 7.59 -35.99
CA ASN A 420 1.44 6.80 -36.01
C ASN A 420 1.41 5.65 -35.01
N LEU A 421 2.00 4.52 -35.39
CA LEU A 421 2.21 3.37 -34.51
C LEU A 421 3.70 3.28 -34.23
N VAL A 422 4.09 3.37 -32.95
CA VAL A 422 5.50 3.38 -32.54
C VAL A 422 5.81 2.26 -31.54
N VAL A 423 7.02 1.75 -31.63
CA VAL A 423 7.64 0.93 -30.60
C VAL A 423 8.81 1.73 -30.03
N LEU A 424 8.77 2.00 -28.73
CA LEU A 424 9.74 2.83 -28.03
C LEU A 424 10.59 1.97 -27.10
N GLN A 425 11.90 2.15 -27.11
CA GLN A 425 12.83 1.60 -26.12
C GLN A 425 13.51 2.77 -25.40
N ALA A 426 13.39 2.81 -24.06
CA ALA A 426 13.89 3.92 -23.24
C ALA A 426 13.46 5.31 -23.77
N GLY A 427 12.20 5.43 -24.21
CA GLY A 427 11.63 6.67 -24.75
C GLY A 427 12.03 7.00 -26.19
N SER A 428 12.91 6.23 -26.82
CA SER A 428 13.35 6.44 -28.20
C SER A 428 12.67 5.46 -29.17
N PRO A 429 12.15 5.91 -30.33
CA PRO A 429 11.59 5.01 -31.33
C PRO A 429 12.63 4.02 -31.86
N VAL A 430 12.35 2.73 -31.68
CA VAL A 430 13.11 1.62 -32.30
C VAL A 430 12.41 1.04 -33.53
N TRP A 431 11.13 1.38 -33.71
CA TRP A 431 10.38 1.19 -34.93
C TRP A 431 9.17 2.13 -34.96
N ALA A 432 8.75 2.54 -36.16
CA ALA A 432 7.51 3.27 -36.39
C ALA A 432 6.86 2.79 -37.69
N SER A 433 5.53 2.83 -37.78
CA SER A 433 4.83 2.57 -39.05
C SER A 433 5.16 3.61 -40.12
N GLY A 434 5.63 4.80 -39.70
CA GLY A 434 5.96 5.91 -40.60
C GLY A 434 4.72 6.56 -41.22
N HIS A 435 3.52 6.13 -40.81
CA HIS A 435 2.27 6.64 -41.33
C HIS A 435 1.66 7.66 -40.38
N THR A 436 1.65 8.93 -40.79
CA THR A 436 0.98 10.02 -40.09
C THR A 436 -0.15 10.61 -40.93
N LEU A 437 -1.08 11.34 -40.32
CA LEU A 437 -2.11 12.06 -41.06
C LEU A 437 -1.49 13.12 -42.00
N PRO A 438 -2.08 13.37 -43.18
CA PRO A 438 -1.59 14.38 -44.12
C PRO A 438 -1.39 15.75 -43.48
N ASN A 439 -0.37 16.49 -43.92
CA ASN A 439 -0.04 17.84 -43.48
C ASN A 439 0.22 18.00 -41.96
N GLY A 440 0.64 16.92 -41.27
CA GLY A 440 0.85 16.96 -39.83
C GLY A 440 -0.46 17.06 -39.05
N GLY A 441 -1.55 16.54 -39.62
CA GLY A 441 -2.85 16.49 -38.98
C GLY A 441 -2.83 15.70 -37.66
N ASN A 442 -3.78 16.00 -36.78
CA ASN A 442 -3.97 15.30 -35.52
C ASN A 442 -5.31 14.55 -35.51
N CYS A 443 -5.44 13.63 -34.55
CA CYS A 443 -6.61 12.79 -34.41
C CYS A 443 -7.87 13.53 -33.91
N GLY A 444 -7.75 14.79 -33.47
CA GLY A 444 -8.85 15.58 -32.92
C GLY A 444 -9.27 15.17 -31.49
N SER A 445 -10.25 15.88 -30.93
CA SER A 445 -10.88 15.56 -29.64
C SER A 445 -12.41 15.71 -29.78
N PRO A 446 -13.20 14.61 -29.67
CA PRO A 446 -12.77 13.23 -29.47
C PRO A 446 -11.94 12.69 -30.63
N SER A 447 -11.01 11.76 -30.34
CA SER A 447 -10.12 11.19 -31.35
C SER A 447 -10.88 10.40 -32.42
N GLY A 448 -10.64 10.76 -33.69
CA GLY A 448 -11.06 10.01 -34.88
C GLY A 448 -10.11 8.87 -35.25
N CYS A 449 -8.96 8.73 -34.59
CA CYS A 449 -7.96 7.71 -34.89
C CYS A 449 -8.23 6.41 -34.15
N GLN A 450 -8.12 5.29 -34.86
CA GLN A 450 -8.26 3.96 -34.29
C GLN A 450 -7.19 3.01 -34.82
N LEU A 451 -6.60 2.20 -33.95
CA LEU A 451 -5.76 1.06 -34.32
C LEU A 451 -6.50 -0.22 -33.94
N LYS A 452 -6.57 -1.18 -34.88
CA LYS A 452 -7.32 -2.43 -34.68
C LYS A 452 -6.54 -3.63 -35.16
N PHE A 453 -6.62 -4.72 -34.41
CA PHE A 453 -6.49 -6.07 -34.96
C PHE A 453 -7.91 -6.59 -35.19
N GLY A 454 -8.42 -6.38 -36.40
CA GLY A 454 -9.82 -6.64 -36.75
C GLY A 454 -10.21 -8.11 -36.61
N SER A 455 -11.51 -8.38 -36.53
CA SER A 455 -12.05 -9.75 -36.53
C SER A 455 -11.73 -10.50 -37.82
N ASP A 456 -11.42 -9.78 -38.90
CA ASP A 456 -10.92 -10.31 -40.16
C ASP A 456 -9.44 -10.74 -40.11
N GLY A 457 -8.75 -10.49 -39.00
CA GLY A 457 -7.34 -10.81 -38.83
C GLY A 457 -6.39 -9.78 -39.43
N ASN A 458 -6.87 -8.58 -39.78
CA ASN A 458 -6.03 -7.51 -40.29
C ASN A 458 -5.61 -6.54 -39.18
N PHE A 459 -4.31 -6.25 -39.07
CA PHE A 459 -3.82 -5.18 -38.20
C PHE A 459 -3.71 -3.88 -39.00
N ALA A 460 -4.45 -2.84 -38.60
CA ALA A 460 -4.61 -1.61 -39.38
C ALA A 460 -4.93 -0.39 -38.52
N SER A 461 -4.53 0.80 -38.98
CA SER A 461 -4.94 2.08 -38.44
C SER A 461 -6.04 2.72 -39.29
N PHE A 462 -6.86 3.56 -38.67
CA PHE A 462 -8.03 4.21 -39.26
C PHE A 462 -8.11 5.66 -38.80
N PHE A 463 -8.70 6.52 -39.61
CA PHE A 463 -9.09 7.89 -39.26
C PHE A 463 -10.52 8.13 -39.74
N ASN A 464 -11.43 8.47 -38.83
CA ASN A 464 -12.86 8.64 -39.11
C ASN A 464 -13.46 7.45 -39.90
N GLY A 465 -13.06 6.23 -39.52
CA GLY A 465 -13.50 4.98 -40.16
C GLY A 465 -12.80 4.62 -41.47
N VAL A 466 -11.94 5.49 -42.02
CA VAL A 466 -11.18 5.24 -43.24
C VAL A 466 -9.82 4.65 -42.92
N GLN A 467 -9.48 3.50 -43.48
CA GLN A 467 -8.18 2.85 -43.28
C GLN A 467 -7.04 3.75 -43.78
N GLN A 468 -6.02 3.91 -42.94
CA GLN A 468 -4.86 4.76 -43.18
C GLN A 468 -3.61 3.90 -43.46
N TRP A 469 -3.32 2.95 -42.58
CA TRP A 469 -2.23 1.99 -42.73
C TRP A 469 -2.70 0.57 -42.43
N SER A 470 -2.06 -0.45 -43.02
CA SER A 470 -2.41 -1.85 -42.78
C SER A 470 -1.26 -2.82 -43.05
N THR A 471 -1.33 -3.96 -42.38
CA THR A 471 -0.49 -5.13 -42.61
C THR A 471 -0.94 -6.01 -43.78
N ASN A 472 -2.14 -5.76 -44.35
CA ASN A 472 -2.75 -6.54 -45.43
C ASN A 472 -2.87 -8.05 -45.12
N THR A 473 -3.22 -8.37 -43.87
CA THR A 473 -3.32 -9.77 -43.38
C THR A 473 -4.76 -10.28 -43.24
N SER A 474 -5.73 -9.53 -43.78
CA SER A 474 -7.15 -9.92 -43.77
C SER A 474 -7.37 -11.34 -44.31
N GLY A 475 -8.21 -12.12 -43.64
CA GLY A 475 -8.52 -13.51 -43.95
C GLY A 475 -7.47 -14.53 -43.50
N SER A 476 -6.22 -14.12 -43.29
CA SER A 476 -5.10 -15.02 -42.98
C SER A 476 -4.53 -14.83 -41.56
N GLY A 477 -4.57 -13.62 -41.00
CA GLY A 477 -4.10 -13.33 -39.66
C GLY A 477 -4.95 -13.99 -38.57
N LYS A 478 -4.30 -14.71 -37.67
CA LYS A 478 -4.90 -15.39 -36.51
C LYS A 478 -4.32 -14.96 -35.17
N SER A 479 -3.17 -14.32 -35.15
CA SER A 479 -2.67 -13.67 -33.93
C SER A 479 -1.76 -12.50 -34.26
N LEU A 480 -1.90 -11.41 -33.52
CA LEU A 480 -0.95 -10.30 -33.47
C LEU A 480 -0.08 -10.48 -32.23
N VAL A 481 1.24 -10.57 -32.40
CA VAL A 481 2.21 -10.71 -31.31
C VAL A 481 3.08 -9.46 -31.27
N VAL A 482 3.08 -8.76 -30.14
CA VAL A 482 4.04 -7.68 -29.85
C VAL A 482 5.18 -8.28 -29.06
N LEU A 483 6.42 -7.98 -29.43
CA LEU A 483 7.67 -8.54 -28.89
C LEU A 483 8.55 -7.42 -28.34
N ASN A 484 9.35 -7.74 -27.32
CA ASN A 484 10.32 -6.81 -26.75
C ASN A 484 11.67 -6.78 -27.49
N GLN A 485 11.73 -7.36 -28.68
CA GLN A 485 12.90 -7.39 -29.55
C GLN A 485 12.42 -7.41 -31.00
N ALA A 486 13.30 -7.03 -31.95
CA ALA A 486 12.99 -7.12 -33.37
C ALA A 486 12.82 -8.60 -33.81
N PRO A 487 11.84 -8.92 -34.69
CA PRO A 487 10.75 -8.06 -35.16
C PRO A 487 9.79 -7.68 -34.01
N TRP A 488 9.53 -6.38 -33.83
CA TRP A 488 8.79 -5.84 -32.69
C TRP A 488 7.30 -6.18 -32.71
N ILE A 489 6.72 -6.38 -33.90
CA ILE A 489 5.33 -6.81 -34.08
C ILE A 489 5.31 -7.87 -35.17
N GLN A 490 4.51 -8.92 -34.95
CA GLN A 490 4.26 -10.00 -35.90
C GLN A 490 2.76 -10.24 -36.04
N VAL A 491 2.29 -10.52 -37.25
CA VAL A 491 1.00 -11.18 -37.49
C VAL A 491 1.29 -12.60 -37.95
N LYS A 492 0.66 -13.58 -37.31
CA LYS A 492 0.81 -15.00 -37.63
C LYS A 492 -0.48 -15.61 -38.16
N ASP A 493 -0.35 -16.63 -39.02
CA ASP A 493 -1.47 -17.43 -39.51
C ASP A 493 -1.92 -18.50 -38.49
N GLY A 494 -2.92 -19.31 -38.87
CA GLY A 494 -3.46 -20.37 -38.01
C GLY A 494 -2.52 -21.55 -37.76
N SER A 495 -1.41 -21.65 -38.49
CA SER A 495 -0.35 -22.63 -38.28
C SER A 495 0.81 -22.06 -37.44
N GLY A 496 0.72 -20.78 -37.04
CA GLY A 496 1.76 -20.08 -36.29
C GLY A 496 2.88 -19.48 -37.16
N ASN A 497 2.76 -19.52 -38.49
CA ASN A 497 3.75 -18.92 -39.39
C ASN A 497 3.61 -17.40 -39.38
N VAL A 498 4.73 -16.68 -39.38
CA VAL A 498 4.74 -15.21 -39.48
C VAL A 498 4.41 -14.79 -40.93
N ILE A 499 3.26 -14.15 -41.12
CA ILE A 499 2.81 -13.67 -42.42
C ILE A 499 3.13 -12.18 -42.64
N TRP A 500 3.22 -11.40 -41.56
CA TRP A 500 3.69 -10.02 -41.57
C TRP A 500 4.53 -9.72 -40.33
N ASP A 501 5.54 -8.87 -40.43
CA ASP A 501 6.30 -8.38 -39.29
C ASP A 501 6.97 -7.02 -39.57
N THR A 502 7.53 -6.40 -38.53
CA THR A 502 8.16 -5.07 -38.62
C THR A 502 9.55 -5.05 -39.27
N THR A 503 10.13 -6.20 -39.65
CA THR A 503 11.41 -6.26 -40.38
C THR A 503 11.21 -6.25 -41.90
N LYS A 504 10.00 -6.56 -42.36
CA LYS A 504 9.61 -6.35 -43.77
C LYS A 504 9.43 -4.85 -43.98
N ASN A 505 10.40 -4.21 -44.63
CA ASN A 505 10.26 -2.84 -45.14
C ASN A 505 8.98 -2.79 -46.01
N GLN A 506 8.09 -1.84 -45.72
CA GLN A 506 7.03 -1.46 -46.65
C GLN A 506 7.59 -0.49 -47.69
#